data_AF-A0AAI9DR06-F1
#
_entry.id   AF-A0AAI9DR06-F1
#
_cell.length_a   1.000
_cell.length_b   1.000
_cell.length_c   1.000
_cell.angle_alpha   90.00
_cell.angle_beta   90.00
_cell.angle_gamma   90.00
#
_symmetry.space_group_name_H-M   'P 1'
#
loop_
_entity.id
_entity.type
_entity.pdbx_description
1 polymer ?
#
loop_
_entity_poly.entity_id
_entity_poly.type
_entity_poly.pdbx_seq_one_letter_code
_entity_poly.pdbx_strand_id
1 'polypeptide(L)' 'MSAESSGVFTLKEINRIKIIQDVIERRITTRRAAEHLGISDRQCRRL' A
#
# COMPACT_ATOMS: atom_id res chain seq x y z
N MET A 1 -0.07 -14.63 21.71
CA MET A 1 -0.75 -14.47 20.40
C MET A 1 0.24 -14.87 19.33
N SER A 2 0.16 -16.11 18.87
CA SER A 2 1.06 -16.61 17.82
C SER A 2 0.42 -16.29 16.48
N ALA A 3 0.98 -15.33 15.75
CA ALA A 3 0.67 -15.13 14.34
C ALA A 3 1.82 -15.72 13.53
N GLU A 4 1.92 -17.05 13.53
CA GLU A 4 2.64 -17.74 12.46
C GLU A 4 1.76 -17.70 11.21
N SER A 5 1.72 -16.53 10.57
CA SER A 5 1.27 -16.45 9.19
C SER A 5 2.40 -17.00 8.33
N SER A 6 2.31 -18.27 7.95
CA SER A 6 3.01 -18.80 6.78
C SER A 6 2.41 -18.14 5.52
N GLY A 7 2.54 -16.82 5.44
CA GLY A 7 1.64 -15.99 4.66
C GLY A 7 2.22 -15.61 3.31
N VAL A 8 1.89 -16.40 2.28
CA VAL A 8 2.01 -15.90 0.90
C VAL A 8 1.06 -14.72 0.76
N PHE A 9 1.60 -13.53 0.47
CA PHE A 9 0.78 -12.37 0.18
C PHE A 9 -0.08 -12.64 -1.06
N THR A 10 -1.36 -12.25 -0.98
CA THR A 10 -2.20 -12.16 -2.17
C THR A 10 -1.61 -11.13 -3.13
N LEU A 11 -1.89 -11.27 -4.44
CA LEU A 11 -1.48 -10.28 -5.44
C LEU A 11 -1.98 -8.87 -5.10
N LYS A 12 -3.15 -8.76 -4.46
CA LYS A 12 -3.72 -7.48 -4.00
C LYS A 12 -2.87 -6.86 -2.90
N GLU A 13 -2.41 -7.64 -1.93
CA GLU A 13 -1.51 -7.17 -0.87
C GLU A 13 -0.16 -6.76 -1.41
N ILE A 14 0.42 -7.55 -2.32
CA ILE A 14 1.69 -7.22 -2.99
C ILE A 14 1.57 -5.89 -3.74
N ASN A 15 0.48 -5.68 -4.49
CA ASN A 15 0.26 -4.42 -5.20
C ASN A 15 0.13 -3.23 -4.24
N ARG A 16 -0.57 -3.40 -3.11
CA ARG A 16 -0.65 -2.35 -2.09
C ARG A 16 0.73 -2.01 -1.53
N ILE A 17 1.54 -3.02 -1.21
CA ILE A 17 2.90 -2.84 -0.70
C ILE A 17 3.76 -2.08 -1.72
N LYS A 18 3.71 -2.46 -3.00
CA LYS A 18 4.45 -1.76 -4.07
C LYS A 18 4.07 -0.28 -4.18
N ILE A 19 2.78 0.03 -4.16
CA ILE A 19 2.30 1.42 -4.25
C ILE A 19 2.80 2.24 -3.06
N ILE A 20 2.76 1.67 -1.84
CA ILE A 20 3.28 2.34 -0.64
C ILE A 20 4.79 2.57 -0.76
N GLN A 21 5.53 1.57 -1.25
CA GLN A 21 6.97 1.69 -1.47
C GLN A 21 7.30 2.80 -2.47
N ASP A 22 6.56 2.91 -3.57
CA ASP A 22 6.75 3.97 -4.57
C ASP A 22 6.51 5.38 -4.00
N VAL A 23 5.62 5.53 -3.01
CA VAL A 23 5.42 6.79 -2.28
C VAL A 23 6.61 7.11 -1.39
N ILE A 24 7.10 6.12 -0.63
CA ILE A 24 8.26 6.28 0.28
C ILE A 24 9.50 6.67 -0.53
N GLU A 25 9.70 6.02 -1.67
CA GLU A 25 10.81 6.30 -2.59
C GLU A 25 10.59 7.58 -3.42
N ARG A 26 9.48 8.30 -3.20
CA ARG A 26 9.10 9.54 -3.88
C ARG A 26 8.98 9.38 -5.41
N ARG A 27 8.73 8.17 -5.89
CA ARG A 27 8.46 7.86 -7.31
C ARG A 27 7.07 8.31 -7.73
N ILE A 28 6.10 8.26 -6.81
CA ILE A 28 4.74 8.76 -7.00
C ILE A 28 4.30 9.62 -5.81
N THR A 29 3.31 10.49 -6.05
CA THR A 29 2.71 11.30 -4.99
C THR A 29 1.67 10.51 -4.20
N THR A 30 1.40 10.90 -2.95
CA THR A 30 0.33 10.30 -2.13
C THR A 30 -1.02 10.34 -2.82
N ARG A 31 -1.29 11.42 -3.57
CA ARG A 31 -2.53 11.58 -4.33
C ARG A 31 -2.66 10.48 -5.39
N ARG A 32 -1.59 10.24 -6.15
CA ARG A 32 -1.57 9.22 -7.20
C ARG A 32 -1.64 7.81 -6.61
N ALA A 33 -0.99 7.58 -5.47
CA ALA A 33 -1.14 6.34 -4.72
C ALA A 33 -2.58 6.10 -4.26
N ALA A 34 -3.28 7.14 -3.80
CA ALA A 34 -4.68 7.05 -3.39
C ALA A 34 -5.59 6.63 -4.56
N GLU A 35 -5.35 7.18 -5.76
CA GLU A 35 -6.03 6.77 -7.00
C GLU A 35 -5.80 5.28 -7.30
N HIS A 36 -4.55 4.81 -7.24
CA HIS A 36 -4.22 3.39 -7.46
C HIS A 36 -4.82 2.45 -6.41
N LEU A 37 -4.95 2.92 -5.16
CA LEU A 37 -5.50 2.16 -4.05
C LEU A 37 -7.03 2.22 -3.95
N GLY A 38 -7.68 3.10 -4.72
CA GLY A 38 -9.12 3.32 -4.66
C GLY A 38 -9.59 3.89 -3.32
N ILE A 39 -8.77 4.73 -2.68
CA ILE A 39 -9.04 5.37 -1.38
C ILE A 39 -8.87 6.88 -1.49
N SER A 40 -9.31 7.64 -0.47
CA SER A 40 -9.04 9.08 -0.42
C SER A 40 -7.58 9.39 -0.13
N ASP A 41 -7.05 10.53 -0.61
CA ASP A 41 -5.70 11.01 -0.29
C ASP A 41 -5.47 11.08 1.23
N ARG A 42 -6.51 11.46 1.99
CA ARG A 42 -6.46 11.45 3.46
C ARG A 42 -6.28 10.06 4.05
N GLN A 43 -6.97 9.04 3.52
CA GLN A 43 -6.75 7.65 3.94
C GLN A 43 -5.36 7.17 3.55
N CYS A 44 -4.90 7.51 2.34
CA CYS A 44 -3.58 7.13 1.86
C CYS A 44 -2.45 7.69 2.74
N ARG A 45 -2.58 8.93 3.22
CA ARG A 45 -1.62 9.55 4.16
C ARG A 45 -1.62 8.94 5.57
N ARG A 46 -2.61 8.11 5.91
CA ARG A 46 -2.76 7.45 7.22
C ARG A 46 -2.42 5.96 7.19
N LEU A 47 -2.06 5.43 6.02
CA LEU A 47 -1.48 4.09 5.88
C LEU A 47 -0.09 4.05 6.51
#